data_AF-A0A950TXX5-F1
#
_entry.id   AF-A0A950TXX5-F1
#
_cell.length_a   1.000
_cell.length_b   1.000
_cell.length_c   1.000
_cell.angle_alpha   90.00
_cell.angle_beta   90.00
_cell.angle_gamma   90.00
#
_symmetry.space_group_name_H-M   'P 1'
#
loop_
_entity.id
_entity.type
_entity.pdbx_description
1 polymer ?
#
loop_
_entity_poly.entity_id
_entity_poly.type
_entity_poly.pdbx_seq_one_letter_code
_entity_poly.pdbx_strand_id
1 'polypeptide(L)'
;MSYDPPGEIDFVTGQPYPVWEHARAECPVIRHESRFDPRPQYQITRFDDAEHALRDWETFSSSINAEQIGEYMGELILAMNGKEHRQYRNLVAKAFRASVLERWDAELVSPVVGTLLDRIAPLGRADLVRDLTSKYPVQVICGIVGVPLEDHDQFATWAEQINTGPLNPEVG
;
A
#
# COMPACT_ATOMS: atom_id res chain seq x y z
N MET A 1 22.33 10.59 -21.27
CA MET A 1 21.62 9.76 -22.25
C MET A 1 20.15 9.94 -21.94
N SER A 2 19.33 10.51 -22.85
CA SER A 2 17.91 10.71 -22.57
C SER A 2 17.16 9.43 -22.92
N TYR A 3 16.72 8.70 -21.90
CA TYR A 3 15.71 7.66 -22.08
C TYR A 3 14.36 8.36 -22.18
N ASP A 4 13.67 8.18 -23.30
CA ASP A 4 12.27 8.57 -23.43
C ASP A 4 11.44 7.36 -22.98
N PRO A 5 10.88 7.37 -21.76
CA PRO A 5 10.06 6.27 -21.29
C PRO A 5 8.88 6.08 -22.26
N PRO A 6 8.39 4.86 -22.46
CA PRO A 6 7.09 4.70 -23.10
C PRO A 6 6.08 5.58 -22.36
N GLY A 7 5.07 6.07 -23.08
CA GLY A 7 3.97 6.84 -22.49
C GLY A 7 3.31 6.12 -21.31
N GLU A 8 2.29 6.73 -20.72
CA GLU A 8 1.58 6.20 -19.54
C GLU A 8 1.43 4.66 -19.59
N ILE A 9 2.06 3.97 -18.63
CA ILE A 9 2.02 2.52 -18.56
C ILE A 9 0.59 2.13 -18.21
N ASP A 10 -0.10 1.45 -19.12
CA ASP A 10 -1.37 0.80 -18.80
C ASP A 10 -1.09 -0.37 -17.84
N PHE A 11 -1.30 -0.16 -16.55
CA PHE A 11 -1.16 -1.21 -15.54
C PHE A 11 -2.35 -2.20 -15.52
N VAL A 12 -3.41 -1.96 -16.30
CA VAL A 12 -4.57 -2.84 -16.41
C VAL A 12 -4.33 -3.94 -17.44
N THR A 13 -3.80 -3.59 -18.61
CA THR A 13 -3.56 -4.57 -19.70
C THR A 13 -2.11 -4.70 -20.12
N GLY A 14 -1.25 -3.74 -19.74
CA GLY A 14 0.17 -3.74 -20.06
C GLY A 14 1.00 -4.53 -19.05
N GLN A 15 2.16 -4.99 -19.51
CA GLN A 15 3.18 -5.60 -18.66
C GLN A 15 4.34 -4.62 -18.51
N PRO A 16 4.57 -4.04 -17.32
CA PRO A 16 5.61 -3.04 -17.12
C PRO A 16 7.04 -3.63 -17.12
N TYR A 17 7.15 -4.96 -17.05
CA TYR A 17 8.42 -5.63 -16.84
C TYR A 17 9.49 -5.32 -17.90
N PRO A 18 9.19 -5.32 -19.23
CA PRO A 18 10.19 -4.97 -20.24
C PRO A 18 10.66 -3.50 -20.12
N VAL A 19 9.75 -2.60 -19.73
CA VAL A 19 10.06 -1.17 -19.53
C VAL A 19 11.04 -1.01 -18.38
N TRP A 20 10.78 -1.68 -17.25
CA TRP A 20 11.67 -1.63 -16.10
C TRP A 20 12.98 -2.38 -16.33
N GLU A 21 12.98 -3.45 -17.13
CA GLU A 21 14.21 -4.14 -17.53
C GLU A 21 15.14 -3.23 -18.33
N HIS A 22 14.61 -2.55 -19.35
CA HIS A 22 15.37 -1.59 -20.12
C HIS A 22 15.84 -0.41 -19.26
N ALA A 23 14.96 0.16 -18.42
CA ALA A 23 15.32 1.24 -17.52
C ALA A 23 16.47 0.85 -16.57
N ARG A 24 16.40 -0.34 -15.96
CA ARG A 24 17.50 -0.84 -15.10
C ARG A 24 18.82 -0.94 -15.85
N ALA A 25 18.80 -1.30 -17.13
CA ALA A 25 20.03 -1.41 -17.94
C ALA A 25 20.59 -0.03 -18.33
N GLU A 26 19.76 0.85 -18.86
CA GLU A 26 20.21 2.03 -19.60
C GLU A 26 19.99 3.36 -18.85
N CYS A 27 18.94 3.47 -18.03
CA CYS A 27 18.57 4.71 -17.33
C CYS A 27 17.85 4.40 -16.00
N PRO A 28 18.60 4.04 -14.94
CA PRO A 28 18.01 3.50 -13.73
C PRO A 28 17.27 4.54 -12.87
N VAL A 29 17.53 5.84 -13.10
CA VAL A 29 16.85 6.98 -12.50
C VAL A 29 16.20 7.79 -13.63
N ILE A 30 14.90 7.65 -13.78
CA ILE A 30 14.16 8.30 -14.86
C ILE A 30 13.49 9.56 -14.31
N ARG A 31 13.71 10.70 -14.95
CA ARG A 31 13.00 11.95 -14.63
C ARG A 31 11.68 11.98 -15.40
N HIS A 32 10.59 12.28 -14.70
CA HIS A 32 9.27 12.45 -15.30
C HIS A 32 8.63 13.74 -14.80
N GLU A 33 7.84 14.36 -15.68
CA GLU A 33 6.97 15.47 -15.33
C GLU A 33 5.64 14.91 -14.82
N SER A 34 5.09 15.47 -13.73
CA SER A 34 3.80 15.07 -13.21
C SER A 34 2.70 16.04 -13.66
N ARG A 35 1.49 15.50 -13.87
CA ARG A 35 0.29 16.31 -14.13
C ARG A 35 -0.29 16.93 -12.85
N PHE A 36 0.09 16.39 -11.69
CA PHE A 36 -0.48 16.76 -10.38
C PHE A 36 0.48 17.60 -9.54
N ASP A 37 1.79 17.50 -9.80
CA ASP A 37 2.83 18.23 -9.07
C ASP A 37 3.79 18.89 -10.06
N PRO A 38 3.98 20.22 -10.02
CA PRO A 38 4.91 20.90 -10.93
C PRO A 38 6.39 20.59 -10.63
N ARG A 39 6.71 19.95 -9.50
CA ARG A 39 8.08 19.52 -9.18
C ARG A 39 8.45 18.32 -10.05
N PRO A 40 9.72 18.26 -10.53
CA PRO A 40 10.19 17.08 -11.25
C PRO A 40 10.12 15.85 -10.36
N GLN A 41 9.58 14.75 -10.89
CA GLN A 41 9.55 13.47 -10.22
C GLN A 41 10.63 12.55 -10.78
N TYR A 42 11.10 11.62 -9.95
CA TYR A 42 12.13 10.66 -10.33
C TYR A 42 11.67 9.24 -9.98
N GLN A 43 11.82 8.32 -10.93
CA GLN A 43 11.57 6.90 -10.73
C GLN A 43 12.91 6.16 -10.65
N ILE A 44 13.11 5.44 -9.56
CA ILE A 44 14.29 4.58 -9.34
C ILE A 44 13.89 3.13 -9.63
N THR A 45 14.66 2.44 -10.48
CA THR A 45 14.30 1.09 -10.96
C THR A 45 15.25 -0.02 -10.54
N ARG A 46 16.47 0.30 -10.09
CA ARG A 46 17.43 -0.68 -9.55
C ARG A 46 17.20 -0.89 -8.05
N PHE A 47 17.43 -2.12 -7.61
CA PHE A 47 17.28 -2.50 -6.20
C PHE A 47 18.23 -1.69 -5.30
N ASP A 48 19.53 -1.67 -5.61
CA ASP A 48 20.54 -1.01 -4.76
C ASP A 48 20.25 0.50 -4.60
N ASP A 49 19.83 1.16 -5.68
CA ASP A 49 19.49 2.59 -5.67
C ASP A 49 18.23 2.85 -4.84
N ALA A 50 17.20 2.01 -4.97
CA ALA A 50 15.97 2.12 -4.19
C ALA A 50 16.23 1.83 -2.71
N GLU A 51 17.02 0.81 -2.40
CA GLU A 51 17.41 0.49 -1.03
C GLU A 51 18.19 1.65 -0.40
N HIS A 52 19.14 2.23 -1.13
CA HIS A 52 19.90 3.39 -0.66
C HIS A 52 18.96 4.56 -0.34
N ALA A 53 18.08 4.92 -1.27
CA ALA A 53 17.13 6.02 -1.07
C ALA A 53 16.20 5.77 0.13
N LEU A 54 15.66 4.55 0.27
CA LEU A 54 14.77 4.18 1.37
C LEU A 54 15.46 4.15 2.75
N ARG A 55 16.80 4.07 2.80
CA ARG A 55 17.59 4.10 4.03
C ARG A 55 18.05 5.51 4.43
N ASP A 56 18.19 6.42 3.47
CA ASP A 56 18.60 7.80 3.70
C ASP A 56 17.40 8.75 3.78
N TRP A 57 16.70 8.71 4.92
CA TRP A 57 15.53 9.56 5.17
C TRP A 57 15.88 11.06 5.30
N GLU A 58 17.16 11.40 5.55
CA GLU A 58 17.59 12.81 5.66
C GLU A 58 17.60 13.47 4.28
N THR A 59 18.06 12.73 3.26
CA THR A 59 18.01 13.19 1.87
C THR A 59 16.65 12.92 1.21
N PHE A 60 16.07 11.74 1.44
CA PHE A 60 14.82 11.28 0.83
C PHE A 60 13.70 11.19 1.87
N SER A 61 13.27 12.36 2.35
CA SER A 61 12.22 12.52 3.36
C SER A 61 10.84 12.03 2.88
N SER A 62 10.03 11.53 3.81
CA SER A 62 8.62 11.18 3.58
C SER A 62 7.63 12.33 3.83
N SER A 63 8.12 13.57 4.03
CA SER A 63 7.29 14.74 4.33
C SER A 63 6.27 15.08 3.24
N ILE A 64 6.53 14.65 2.00
CA ILE A 64 5.57 14.77 0.87
C ILE A 64 4.21 14.13 1.19
N ASN A 65 4.19 13.11 2.06
CA ASN A 65 2.93 12.45 2.47
C ASN A 65 2.03 13.40 3.26
N ALA A 66 2.57 14.37 4.01
CA ALA A 66 1.75 15.39 4.67
C ALA A 66 1.03 16.28 3.66
N GLU A 67 1.71 16.61 2.55
CA GLU A 67 1.15 17.44 1.47
C GLU A 67 0.11 16.68 0.65
N GLN A 68 0.33 15.40 0.36
CA GLN A 68 -0.52 14.65 -0.57
C GLN A 68 -1.70 13.93 0.08
N ILE A 69 -1.45 13.21 1.18
CA ILE A 69 -2.47 12.38 1.84
C ILE A 69 -2.87 12.92 3.22
N GLY A 70 -2.04 13.78 3.82
CA GLY A 70 -2.31 14.40 5.11
C GLY A 70 -3.54 15.33 5.10
N GLU A 71 -3.86 15.95 3.96
CA GLU A 71 -5.07 16.80 3.83
C GLU A 71 -6.37 16.01 4.04
N TYR A 72 -6.39 14.74 3.64
CA TYR A 72 -7.56 13.86 3.73
C TYR A 72 -7.55 13.01 5.01
N MET A 73 -6.37 12.58 5.46
CA MET A 73 -6.21 11.59 6.52
C MET A 73 -5.69 12.17 7.84
N GLY A 74 -5.33 13.45 7.88
CA GLY A 74 -4.73 14.11 9.03
C GLY A 74 -3.26 13.77 9.24
N GLU A 75 -2.79 13.90 10.49
CA GLU A 75 -1.39 13.59 10.83
C GLU A 75 -1.12 12.08 10.76
N LEU A 76 -0.22 11.69 9.86
CA LEU A 76 0.13 10.30 9.60
C LEU A 76 1.57 10.00 10.01
N ILE A 77 1.78 8.84 10.63
CA ILE A 77 3.12 8.31 10.88
C ILE A 77 3.96 8.20 9.60
N LEU A 78 3.31 8.01 8.45
CA LEU A 78 3.94 7.94 7.12
C LEU A 78 4.54 9.28 6.66
N ALA A 79 4.14 10.41 7.24
CA ALA A 79 4.67 11.72 6.92
C ALA A 79 5.75 12.22 7.90
N MET A 80 5.97 11.48 8.99
CA MET A 80 6.93 11.84 10.05
C MET A 80 8.34 11.36 9.71
N ASN A 81 9.34 12.00 10.31
CA ASN A 81 10.75 11.63 10.15
C ASN A 81 11.50 11.54 11.49
N GLY A 82 12.71 10.98 11.47
CA GLY A 82 13.66 11.04 12.58
C GLY A 82 13.10 10.57 13.94
N LYS A 83 13.23 11.42 14.96
CA LYS A 83 12.84 11.10 16.36
C LYS A 83 11.33 10.94 16.52
N GLU A 84 10.55 11.81 15.88
CA GLU A 84 9.10 11.80 15.96
C GLU A 84 8.54 10.49 15.38
N HIS A 85 8.94 10.14 14.15
CA HIS A 85 8.56 8.87 13.53
C HIS A 85 8.88 7.67 14.44
N ARG A 86 10.08 7.63 15.05
CA ARG A 86 10.46 6.55 15.97
C ARG A 86 9.56 6.49 17.21
N GLN A 87 9.14 7.62 17.76
CA GLN A 87 8.26 7.65 18.93
C GLN A 87 6.89 7.05 18.60
N TYR A 88 6.25 7.49 17.52
CA TYR A 88 4.96 6.96 17.08
C TYR A 88 5.06 5.49 16.65
N ARG A 89 6.09 5.13 15.88
CA ARG A 89 6.33 3.75 15.45
C ARG A 89 6.45 2.79 16.63
N ASN A 90 7.11 3.22 17.71
CA ASN A 90 7.28 2.40 18.91
C ASN A 90 5.98 2.18 19.69
N LEU A 91 4.95 3.01 19.51
CA LEU A 91 3.63 2.78 20.08
C LEU A 91 2.93 1.64 19.33
N VAL A 92 2.93 1.71 18.00
CA VAL A 92 2.24 0.75 17.12
C VAL A 92 2.98 -0.59 17.05
N ALA A 93 4.32 -0.58 16.95
CA ALA A 93 5.13 -1.79 16.77
C ALA A 93 4.94 -2.83 17.89
N LYS A 94 4.50 -2.42 19.09
CA LYS A 94 4.19 -3.34 20.18
C LYS A 94 3.04 -4.28 19.85
N ALA A 95 2.06 -3.81 19.07
CA ALA A 95 0.93 -4.62 18.60
C ALA A 95 1.35 -5.64 17.53
N PHE A 96 2.49 -5.43 16.86
CA PHE A 96 2.99 -6.28 15.76
C PHE A 96 4.24 -7.10 16.16
N ARG A 97 4.38 -7.43 17.45
CA ARG A 97 5.47 -8.30 17.92
C ARG A 97 5.22 -9.74 17.48
N ALA A 98 6.30 -10.50 17.27
CA ALA A 98 6.23 -11.90 16.81
C ALA A 98 5.23 -12.75 17.59
N SER A 99 5.22 -12.68 18.93
CA SER A 99 4.26 -13.43 19.76
C SER A 99 2.80 -13.01 19.57
N VAL A 100 2.53 -11.75 19.23
CA VAL A 100 1.18 -11.27 18.89
C VAL A 100 0.79 -11.75 17.51
N LEU A 101 1.72 -11.73 16.55
CA LEU A 101 1.49 -12.25 15.20
C LEU A 101 1.21 -13.75 15.21
N GLU A 102 1.93 -14.55 15.99
CA GLU A 102 1.67 -15.99 16.16
C GLU A 102 0.27 -16.24 16.74
N ARG A 103 -0.13 -15.43 17.72
CA ARG A 103 -1.48 -15.50 18.28
C ARG A 103 -2.54 -15.13 17.25
N TRP A 104 -2.34 -14.05 16.49
CA TRP A 104 -3.25 -13.66 15.41
C TRP A 104 -3.32 -14.70 14.31
N ASP A 105 -2.21 -15.37 13.99
CA ASP A 105 -2.19 -16.47 13.03
C ASP A 105 -3.19 -17.57 13.44
N ALA A 106 -3.07 -18.04 14.68
CA ALA A 106 -3.93 -19.10 15.20
C ALA A 106 -5.39 -18.66 15.44
N GLU A 107 -5.61 -17.48 16.00
CA GLU A 107 -6.93 -17.04 16.47
C GLU A 107 -7.75 -16.28 15.42
N LEU A 108 -7.10 -15.69 14.41
CA LEU A 108 -7.76 -14.76 13.49
C LEU A 108 -7.44 -15.07 12.02
N VAL A 109 -6.18 -15.00 11.61
CA VAL A 109 -5.76 -15.14 10.21
C VAL A 109 -6.10 -16.51 9.63
N SER A 110 -5.66 -17.59 10.27
CA SER A 110 -5.95 -18.96 9.81
C SER A 110 -7.45 -19.29 9.82
N PRO A 111 -8.21 -18.95 10.88
CA PRO A 111 -9.67 -19.12 10.88
C PRO A 111 -10.40 -18.31 9.80
N VAL A 112 -10.01 -17.06 9.55
CA VAL A 112 -10.65 -16.20 8.54
C VAL A 112 -10.43 -16.77 7.14
N VAL A 113 -9.18 -17.10 6.78
CA VAL A 113 -8.92 -17.70 5.46
C VAL A 113 -9.59 -19.06 5.33
N GLY A 114 -9.58 -19.89 6.38
CA GLY A 114 -10.27 -21.18 6.41
C GLY A 114 -11.77 -21.04 6.13
N THR A 115 -12.43 -20.10 6.81
CA THR A 115 -13.87 -19.82 6.61
C THR A 115 -14.18 -19.35 5.19
N LEU A 116 -13.32 -18.52 4.59
CA LEU A 116 -13.49 -18.08 3.20
C LEU A 116 -13.30 -19.23 2.23
N LEU A 117 -12.31 -20.10 2.46
CA LEU A 117 -12.05 -21.28 1.64
C LEU A 117 -13.19 -22.32 1.74
N ASP A 118 -13.71 -22.58 2.95
CA ASP A 118 -14.81 -23.52 3.18
C ASP A 118 -16.10 -23.13 2.44
N ARG A 119 -16.31 -21.82 2.22
CA ARG A 119 -17.46 -21.31 1.43
C ARG A 119 -17.31 -21.58 -0.06
N ILE A 120 -16.09 -21.51 -0.60
CA ILE A 120 -15.85 -21.63 -2.04
C ILE A 120 -15.51 -23.07 -2.48
N ALA A 121 -14.91 -23.87 -1.60
CA ALA A 121 -14.46 -25.23 -1.94
C ALA A 121 -15.57 -26.13 -2.49
N PRO A 122 -16.81 -26.15 -1.92
CA PRO A 122 -17.89 -26.98 -2.45
C PRO A 122 -18.39 -26.56 -3.84
N LEU A 123 -18.12 -25.33 -4.28
CA LEU A 123 -18.60 -24.80 -5.55
C LEU A 123 -17.82 -25.34 -6.76
N GLY A 124 -16.62 -25.89 -6.53
CA GLY A 124 -15.72 -26.39 -7.58
C GLY A 124 -15.15 -25.31 -8.52
N ARG A 125 -15.53 -24.05 -8.32
CA ARG A 125 -15.07 -22.85 -9.03
C ARG A 125 -15.25 -21.62 -8.16
N ALA A 126 -14.38 -20.62 -8.30
CA ALA A 126 -14.46 -19.37 -7.57
C ALA A 126 -13.79 -18.24 -8.36
N ASP A 127 -14.23 -17.00 -8.11
CA ASP A 127 -13.45 -15.81 -8.44
C ASP A 127 -12.59 -15.49 -7.21
N LEU A 128 -11.29 -15.76 -7.26
CA LEU A 128 -10.44 -15.59 -6.07
C LEU A 128 -10.30 -14.13 -5.65
N VAL A 129 -10.53 -13.16 -6.54
CA VAL A 129 -10.50 -11.75 -6.17
C VAL A 129 -11.75 -11.42 -5.36
N ARG A 130 -12.93 -11.64 -5.95
CA ARG A 130 -14.22 -11.32 -5.33
C ARG A 130 -14.51 -12.19 -4.11
N ASP A 131 -14.19 -13.48 -4.19
CA ASP A 131 -14.65 -14.48 -3.22
C ASP A 131 -13.64 -14.70 -2.09
N LEU A 132 -12.37 -14.28 -2.25
CA LEU A 132 -11.32 -14.47 -1.25
C LEU A 132 -10.50 -13.19 -0.97
N THR A 133 -9.70 -12.69 -1.93
CA THR A 133 -8.65 -11.69 -1.63
C THR A 133 -9.17 -10.29 -1.35
N SER A 134 -10.37 -9.93 -1.83
CA SER A 134 -11.00 -8.65 -1.46
C SER A 134 -11.53 -8.65 -0.03
N LYS A 135 -11.97 -9.81 0.47
CA LYS A 135 -12.60 -9.97 1.80
C LYS A 135 -11.59 -10.25 2.89
N TYR A 136 -10.59 -11.07 2.58
CA TYR A 136 -9.64 -11.58 3.57
C TYR A 136 -8.89 -10.47 4.33
N PRO A 137 -8.24 -9.49 3.68
CA PRO A 137 -7.50 -8.44 4.39
C PRO A 137 -8.40 -7.56 5.25
N VAL A 138 -9.62 -7.26 4.78
CA VAL A 138 -10.61 -6.45 5.51
C VAL A 138 -11.01 -7.18 6.80
N GLN A 139 -11.40 -8.45 6.71
CA GLN A 139 -11.82 -9.22 7.89
C GLN A 139 -10.68 -9.39 8.91
N VAL A 140 -9.44 -9.57 8.44
CA VAL A 140 -8.26 -9.63 9.30
C VAL A 140 -8.02 -8.30 10.00
N ILE A 141 -7.99 -7.18 9.27
CA ILE A 141 -7.72 -5.88 9.91
C ILE A 141 -8.84 -5.47 10.87
N CYS A 142 -10.10 -5.69 10.50
CA CYS A 142 -11.24 -5.45 11.38
C CYS A 142 -11.16 -6.29 12.66
N GLY A 143 -10.74 -7.56 12.56
CA GLY A 143 -10.49 -8.40 13.73
C GLY A 143 -9.35 -7.89 14.61
N ILE A 144 -8.28 -7.35 14.02
CA ILE A 144 -7.15 -6.75 14.77
C ILE A 144 -7.58 -5.47 15.51
N VAL A 145 -8.36 -4.60 14.86
CA VAL A 145 -8.78 -3.31 15.43
C VAL A 145 -10.04 -3.41 16.29
N GLY A 146 -10.67 -4.59 16.36
CA GLY A 146 -11.84 -4.85 17.19
C GLY A 146 -13.17 -4.34 16.61
N VAL A 147 -13.26 -4.22 15.28
CA VAL A 147 -14.50 -3.84 14.59
C VAL A 147 -15.47 -5.04 14.56
N PRO A 148 -16.72 -4.87 15.03
CA PRO A 148 -17.74 -5.93 15.01
C PRO A 148 -18.00 -6.45 13.59
N LEU A 149 -18.32 -7.74 13.45
CA LEU A 149 -18.47 -8.40 12.15
C LEU A 149 -19.53 -7.73 11.26
N GLU A 150 -20.61 -7.24 11.87
CA GLU A 150 -21.69 -6.52 11.21
C GLU A 150 -21.25 -5.20 10.54
N ASP A 151 -20.14 -4.62 11.00
CA ASP A 151 -19.62 -3.35 10.50
C ASP A 151 -18.51 -3.52 9.45
N HIS A 152 -18.09 -4.76 9.13
CA HIS A 152 -16.95 -5.01 8.23
C HIS A 152 -17.17 -4.45 6.82
N ASP A 153 -18.39 -4.56 6.27
CA ASP A 153 -18.71 -4.04 4.94
C ASP A 153 -18.66 -2.50 4.89
N GLN A 154 -19.16 -1.86 5.95
CA GLN A 154 -19.10 -0.40 6.07
C GLN A 154 -17.65 0.07 6.25
N PHE A 155 -16.87 -0.65 7.05
CA PHE A 155 -15.44 -0.38 7.23
C PHE A 155 -14.68 -0.50 5.89
N ALA A 156 -14.95 -1.54 5.10
CA ALA A 156 -14.35 -1.70 3.77
C ALA A 156 -14.67 -0.53 2.85
N THR A 157 -15.94 -0.10 2.85
CA THR A 157 -16.40 1.03 2.03
C THR A 157 -15.66 2.32 2.42
N TRP A 158 -15.54 2.62 3.72
CA TRP A 158 -14.79 3.79 4.17
C TRP A 158 -13.30 3.70 3.85
N ALA A 159 -12.69 2.53 4.01
CA ALA A 159 -11.27 2.33 3.68
C ALA A 159 -11.00 2.55 2.19
N GLU A 160 -11.90 2.06 1.31
CA GLU A 160 -11.83 2.31 -0.13
C GLU A 160 -11.98 3.82 -0.43
N GLN A 161 -13.00 4.47 0.14
CA GLN A 161 -13.23 5.90 -0.04
C GLN A 161 -12.03 6.76 0.38
N ILE A 162 -11.41 6.46 1.52
CA ILE A 162 -10.20 7.15 1.99
C ILE A 162 -9.04 6.93 1.00
N ASN A 163 -8.85 5.70 0.52
CA ASN A 163 -7.76 5.37 -0.39
C ASN A 163 -7.94 5.99 -1.79
N THR A 164 -9.18 6.10 -2.27
CA THR A 164 -9.49 6.69 -3.58
C THR A 164 -9.80 8.19 -3.53
N GLY A 165 -10.02 8.76 -2.34
CA GLY A 165 -10.39 10.17 -2.16
C GLY A 165 -9.45 11.14 -2.89
N PRO A 166 -8.11 11.01 -2.78
CA PRO A 166 -7.17 11.84 -3.54
C PRO A 166 -7.31 11.73 -5.07
N LEU A 167 -7.87 10.62 -5.57
CA LEU A 167 -8.08 10.36 -7.00
C LEU A 167 -9.51 10.70 -7.46
N ASN A 168 -10.48 10.83 -6.54
CA ASN A 168 -11.89 11.08 -6.83
C ASN A 168 -12.54 11.99 -5.76
N PRO A 169 -12.21 13.30 -5.76
CA PRO A 169 -12.60 14.23 -4.70
C PRO A 169 -14.10 14.59 -4.66
N GLU A 170 -14.90 14.22 -5.66
CA GLU A 170 -16.36 14.50 -5.66
C GLU A 170 -17.18 13.48 -4.84
N VAL A 171 -16.55 12.40 -4.35
CA VAL A 171 -17.21 11.36 -3.54
C VAL A 171 -16.94 11.53 -2.03
N GLY A 172 -16.21 12.59 -1.65
CA GLY A 172 -15.88 12.94 -0.25
C GLY A 172 -16.78 14.01 0.35
#